data_AF-A0A5C6YBE5-F1
#
_entry.id   AF-A0A5C6YBE5-F1
#
_cell.length_a   1.000
_cell.length_b   1.000
_cell.length_c   1.000
_cell.angle_alpha   90.00
_cell.angle_beta   90.00
_cell.angle_gamma   90.00
#
_symmetry.space_group_name_H-M   'P 1'
#
loop_
_entity.id
_entity.type
_entity.pdbx_description
1 polymer ?
#
loop_
_entity_poly.entity_id
_entity_poly.type
_entity_poly.pdbx_seq_one_letter_code
_entity_poly.pdbx_strand_id
1 'polypeptide(L)'
;MLTWKEVISFATKGNPTPDKRVEKTAKEWEIILKPEQFKIARQKGTERPHTGALCSIYDKGQYNCVCCHTPLFDSTIKFESSSGWPSFTQPIKENAIKYDRDVTFGMVRVEVMCNTCDAHLGHIFPDGPAPSGLRYCVNSESMVLDKK
;
A
#
# COMPACT_ATOMS: atom_id res chain seq x y z
N MET A 1 -17.46 -2.12 0.22
CA MET A 1 -16.57 -0.93 0.26
C MET A 1 -16.12 -0.80 1.69
N LEU A 2 -14.81 -0.80 1.91
CA LEU A 2 -14.23 -0.76 3.24
C LEU A 2 -14.43 0.61 3.89
N THR A 3 -14.68 0.57 5.19
CA THR A 3 -14.83 1.70 6.10
C THR A 3 -13.71 1.69 7.14
N TRP A 4 -13.51 2.83 7.82
CA TRP A 4 -12.49 2.91 8.88
C TRP A 4 -12.70 1.91 10.01
N LYS A 5 -13.96 1.60 10.35
CA LYS A 5 -14.28 0.60 11.38
C LYS A 5 -13.81 -0.79 10.98
N GLU A 6 -13.97 -1.17 9.72
CA GLU A 6 -13.52 -2.46 9.20
C GLU A 6 -12.00 -2.55 9.16
N VAL A 7 -11.33 -1.47 8.74
CA VAL A 7 -9.85 -1.37 8.76
C VAL A 7 -9.30 -1.58 10.18
N ILE A 8 -9.87 -0.90 11.17
CA ILE A 8 -9.47 -1.07 12.58
C ILE A 8 -9.78 -2.50 13.07
N SER A 9 -10.92 -3.07 12.66
CA SER A 9 -11.24 -4.47 12.97
C SER A 9 -10.19 -5.42 12.40
N PHE A 10 -9.75 -5.24 11.15
CA PHE A 10 -8.70 -6.07 10.55
C PHE A 10 -7.36 -5.90 11.24
N ALA A 11 -6.99 -4.66 11.57
CA ALA A 11 -5.75 -4.35 12.27
C ALA A 11 -5.69 -4.91 13.72
N THR A 12 -6.84 -5.19 14.35
CA THR A 12 -6.88 -5.62 15.77
C THR A 12 -7.34 -7.07 15.96
N LYS A 13 -8.25 -7.57 15.11
CA LYS A 13 -8.85 -8.90 15.24
C LYS A 13 -8.28 -9.92 14.27
N GLY A 14 -7.53 -9.48 13.27
CA GLY A 14 -6.93 -10.34 12.26
C GLY A 14 -7.29 -9.91 10.84
N ASN A 15 -6.34 -10.15 9.93
CA ASN A 15 -6.47 -9.78 8.53
C ASN A 15 -7.16 -10.87 7.71
N PRO A 16 -7.84 -10.50 6.60
CA PRO A 16 -8.38 -11.46 5.66
C PRO A 16 -7.27 -12.35 5.07
N THR A 17 -7.60 -13.61 4.77
CA THR A 17 -6.63 -14.56 4.18
C THR A 17 -6.33 -14.19 2.72
N PRO A 18 -5.04 -14.10 2.32
CA PRO A 18 -4.70 -13.81 0.94
C PRO A 18 -4.96 -15.01 0.02
N ASP A 19 -5.33 -14.77 -1.23
CA ASP A 19 -5.53 -15.81 -2.26
C ASP A 19 -4.26 -16.66 -2.49
N LYS A 20 -3.09 -16.04 -2.32
CA LYS A 20 -1.78 -16.67 -2.45
C LYS A 20 -0.79 -16.06 -1.45
N ARG A 21 0.19 -16.85 -1.03
CA ARG A 21 1.28 -16.43 -0.15
C ARG A 21 2.63 -16.59 -0.84
N VAL A 22 3.45 -15.56 -0.79
CA VAL A 22 4.81 -15.54 -1.34
C VAL A 22 5.78 -15.24 -0.21
N GLU A 23 6.59 -16.24 0.13
CA GLU A 23 7.59 -16.13 1.18
C GLU A 23 8.98 -16.28 0.58
N LYS A 24 9.83 -15.30 0.87
CA LYS A 24 11.23 -15.26 0.45
C LYS A 24 12.02 -14.57 1.54
N THR A 25 13.28 -14.94 1.65
CA THR A 25 14.23 -14.36 2.59
C THR A 25 14.57 -12.92 2.20
N ALA A 26 15.07 -12.13 3.17
CA ALA A 26 15.52 -10.77 2.91
C ALA A 26 16.60 -10.71 1.81
N LYS A 27 17.53 -11.67 1.79
CA LYS A 27 18.60 -11.76 0.78
C LYS A 27 18.04 -11.99 -0.63
N GLU A 28 17.03 -12.84 -0.78
CA GLU A 28 16.39 -13.05 -2.08
C GLU A 28 15.69 -11.77 -2.56
N TRP A 29 15.02 -11.05 -1.66
CA TRP A 29 14.41 -9.77 -2.02
C TRP A 29 15.43 -8.70 -2.38
N GLU A 30 16.57 -8.65 -1.69
CA GLU A 30 17.66 -7.73 -1.98
C GLU A 30 18.27 -7.94 -3.37
N ILE A 31 18.27 -9.18 -3.87
CA ILE A 31 18.74 -9.50 -5.23
C ILE A 31 17.71 -9.10 -6.30
N ILE A 32 16.42 -9.24 -6.00
CA ILE A 32 15.33 -9.00 -6.97
C ILE A 32 14.98 -7.51 -7.06
N LEU A 33 14.99 -6.81 -5.93
CA LEU A 33 14.52 -5.43 -5.81
C LEU A 33 15.68 -4.44 -5.97
N LYS A 34 15.36 -3.24 -6.46
CA LYS A 34 16.31 -2.12 -6.39
C LYS A 34 16.57 -1.75 -4.93
N PRO A 35 17.73 -1.18 -4.57
CA PRO A 35 18.05 -0.80 -3.19
C PRO A 35 16.98 0.06 -2.51
N GLU A 36 16.44 1.06 -3.22
CA GLU A 36 15.38 1.93 -2.68
C GLU A 36 14.06 1.17 -2.46
N GLN A 37 13.69 0.29 -3.39
CA GLN A 37 12.49 -0.55 -3.29
C GLN A 37 12.61 -1.53 -2.12
N PHE A 38 13.78 -2.13 -1.94
CA PHE A 38 14.05 -3.00 -0.80
C PHE A 38 13.95 -2.25 0.53
N LYS A 39 14.56 -1.06 0.62
CA LYS A 39 14.49 -0.20 1.80
C LYS A 39 13.05 0.16 2.17
N ILE A 40 12.23 0.51 1.20
CA ILE A 40 10.84 0.88 1.45
C ILE A 40 9.99 -0.37 1.74
N ALA A 41 9.96 -1.33 0.81
CA ALA A 41 9.06 -2.49 0.89
C ALA A 41 9.46 -3.52 1.96
N ARG A 42 10.74 -3.62 2.35
CA ARG A 42 11.23 -4.62 3.31
C ARG A 42 11.76 -4.03 4.60
N GLN A 43 12.38 -2.85 4.57
CA GLN A 43 12.85 -2.18 5.79
C GLN A 43 11.84 -1.16 6.34
N LYS A 44 10.61 -1.14 5.81
CA LYS A 44 9.53 -0.20 6.19
C LYS A 44 9.95 1.27 6.10
N GLY A 45 10.82 1.57 5.13
CA GLY A 45 11.21 2.94 4.82
C GLY A 45 10.05 3.73 4.20
N THR A 46 10.21 5.05 4.13
CA THR A 46 9.26 5.94 3.45
C THR A 46 10.03 6.75 2.42
N GLU A 47 9.53 6.83 1.20
CA GLU A 47 10.12 7.66 0.16
C GLU A 47 9.99 9.15 0.52
N ARG A 48 10.88 9.98 -0.03
CA ARG A 48 10.76 11.43 0.17
C ARG A 48 9.48 11.94 -0.52
N PRO A 49 8.79 12.93 0.07
CA PRO A 49 7.60 13.49 -0.55
C PRO A 49 7.92 14.07 -1.93
N HIS A 50 7.00 13.91 -2.89
CA HIS A 50 7.09 14.39 -4.27
C HIS A 50 8.23 13.81 -5.13
N THR A 51 8.95 12.79 -4.65
CA THR A 51 10.00 12.13 -5.46
C THR A 51 9.51 10.88 -6.18
N GLY A 52 8.35 10.34 -5.80
CA GLY A 52 7.80 9.13 -6.39
C GLY A 52 7.35 9.32 -7.84
N ALA A 53 7.80 8.44 -8.74
CA ALA A 53 7.44 8.49 -10.16
C ALA A 53 5.92 8.39 -10.40
N LEU A 54 5.18 7.70 -9.51
CA LEU A 54 3.74 7.49 -9.61
C LEU A 54 2.90 8.62 -8.98
N CYS A 55 3.52 9.64 -8.38
CA CYS A 55 2.79 10.76 -7.77
C CYS A 55 1.93 11.48 -8.81
N SER A 56 2.52 11.85 -9.95
CA SER A 56 1.87 12.66 -10.99
C SER A 56 1.28 11.85 -12.15
N ILE A 57 1.41 10.52 -12.11
CA ILE A 57 0.90 9.63 -13.18
C ILE A 57 -0.54 9.24 -12.85
N TYR A 58 -1.45 9.50 -13.79
CA TYR A 58 -2.87 9.12 -13.74
C TYR A 58 -3.25 8.22 -14.92
N ASP A 59 -2.26 7.52 -15.46
CA ASP A 59 -2.46 6.57 -16.55
C ASP A 59 -3.39 5.44 -16.10
N LYS A 60 -4.24 5.00 -17.04
CA LYS A 60 -5.15 3.87 -16.81
C LYS A 60 -4.36 2.58 -16.65
N GLY A 61 -4.64 1.84 -15.60
CA GLY A 61 -3.94 0.60 -15.28
C GLY A 61 -4.20 0.09 -13.88
N GLN A 62 -3.43 -0.93 -13.49
CA GLN A 62 -3.46 -1.51 -12.16
C GLN A 62 -2.13 -1.29 -11.45
N TYR A 63 -2.20 -0.89 -10.19
CA TYR A 63 -1.04 -0.75 -9.33
C TYR A 63 -0.81 -2.09 -8.64
N ASN A 64 0.26 -2.75 -9.05
CA ASN A 64 0.65 -4.06 -8.56
C ASN A 64 1.79 -3.92 -7.56
N CYS A 65 1.91 -4.87 -6.63
CA CYS A 65 3.02 -4.91 -5.70
C CYS A 65 4.36 -5.03 -6.44
N VAL A 66 5.34 -4.19 -6.11
CA VAL A 66 6.68 -4.27 -6.73
C VAL A 66 7.38 -5.61 -6.45
N CYS A 67 7.08 -6.24 -5.31
CA CYS A 67 7.72 -7.50 -4.90
C CYS A 67 7.07 -8.74 -5.54
N CYS A 68 5.76 -8.91 -5.40
CA CYS A 68 5.07 -10.15 -5.80
C CYS A 68 4.12 -9.98 -6.99
N HIS A 69 4.04 -8.76 -7.55
CA HIS A 69 3.20 -8.38 -8.70
C HIS A 69 1.70 -8.69 -8.51
N THR A 70 1.25 -8.86 -7.27
CA THR A 70 -0.18 -9.00 -6.96
C THR A 70 -0.87 -7.64 -7.15
N PRO A 71 -2.04 -7.59 -7.81
CA PRO A 71 -2.83 -6.37 -7.92
C PRO A 71 -3.25 -5.83 -6.55
N LEU A 72 -3.03 -4.54 -6.32
CA LEU A 72 -3.32 -3.86 -5.05
C LEU A 72 -4.41 -2.79 -5.21
N PHE A 73 -4.23 -1.88 -6.18
CA PHE A 73 -5.11 -0.73 -6.41
C PHE A 73 -5.42 -0.56 -7.89
N ASP A 74 -6.56 0.04 -8.19
CA ASP A 74 -6.95 0.42 -9.54
C ASP A 74 -6.70 1.92 -9.78
N SER A 75 -6.30 2.29 -10.99
CA SER A 75 -6.13 3.71 -11.38
C SER A 75 -7.41 4.55 -11.25
N THR A 76 -8.59 3.95 -11.42
CA THR A 76 -9.89 4.65 -11.36
C THR A 76 -10.20 5.26 -9.99
N ILE A 77 -9.55 4.77 -8.94
CA ILE A 77 -9.75 5.20 -7.54
C ILE A 77 -8.56 5.98 -6.98
N LYS A 78 -7.56 6.27 -7.82
CA LYS A 78 -6.48 7.20 -7.48
C LYS A 78 -7.02 8.62 -7.46
N PHE A 79 -6.66 9.39 -6.44
CA PHE A 79 -7.04 10.80 -6.34
C PHE A 79 -5.85 11.65 -5.91
N GLU A 80 -5.91 12.94 -6.24
CA GLU A 80 -4.90 13.90 -5.82
C GLU A 80 -5.20 14.37 -4.39
N SER A 81 -4.38 13.95 -3.43
CA SER A 81 -4.51 14.35 -2.03
C SER A 81 -3.58 15.50 -1.64
N SER A 82 -2.77 16.00 -2.59
CA SER A 82 -1.64 16.92 -2.37
C SER A 82 -0.64 16.45 -1.30
N SER A 83 -0.71 15.19 -0.84
CA SER A 83 0.12 14.69 0.26
C SER A 83 1.57 14.46 -0.14
N GLY A 84 1.87 14.42 -1.45
CA GLY A 84 3.20 14.12 -1.98
C GLY A 84 3.45 12.64 -2.28
N TRP A 85 2.44 11.77 -2.08
CA TRP A 85 2.47 10.33 -2.38
C TRP A 85 1.18 9.89 -3.10
N PRO A 86 1.22 8.80 -3.90
CA PRO A 86 0.03 8.19 -4.46
C PRO A 86 -1.04 7.91 -3.40
N SER A 87 -2.27 8.37 -3.66
CA SER A 87 -3.40 8.21 -2.75
C SER A 87 -4.57 7.51 -3.42
N PHE A 88 -5.12 6.50 -2.74
CA PHE A 88 -6.26 5.70 -3.21
C PHE A 88 -7.37 5.66 -2.16
N THR A 89 -8.59 5.40 -2.58
CA THR A 89 -9.74 5.32 -1.65
C THR A 89 -10.06 3.90 -1.20
N GLN A 90 -9.72 2.88 -1.98
CA GLN A 90 -10.08 1.48 -1.74
C GLN A 90 -9.01 0.54 -2.29
N PRO A 91 -8.86 -0.70 -1.79
CA PRO A 91 -8.10 -1.73 -2.45
C PRO A 91 -8.91 -2.40 -3.57
N ILE A 92 -8.25 -3.10 -4.49
CA ILE A 92 -8.91 -3.86 -5.56
C ILE A 92 -9.75 -5.04 -5.01
N LYS A 93 -9.30 -5.62 -3.90
CA LYS A 93 -10.00 -6.67 -3.14
C LYS A 93 -9.77 -6.45 -1.65
N GLU A 94 -10.72 -6.86 -0.82
CA GLU A 94 -10.61 -6.77 0.64
C GLU A 94 -9.40 -7.54 1.18
N ASN A 95 -9.03 -8.66 0.55
CA ASN A 95 -7.90 -9.49 0.95
C ASN A 95 -6.56 -9.16 0.27
N ALA A 96 -6.49 -8.09 -0.53
CA ALA A 96 -5.23 -7.69 -1.17
C ALA A 96 -4.26 -7.01 -0.20
N ILE A 97 -4.79 -6.32 0.80
CA ILE A 97 -4.03 -5.48 1.75
C ILE A 97 -4.14 -6.07 3.16
N LYS A 98 -3.00 -6.10 3.84
CA LYS A 98 -2.86 -6.40 5.26
C LYS A 98 -2.75 -5.08 6.03
N TYR A 99 -3.48 -5.00 7.13
CA TYR A 99 -3.54 -3.85 8.02
C TYR A 99 -2.84 -4.21 9.32
N ASP A 100 -1.89 -3.37 9.74
CA ASP A 100 -1.17 -3.54 10.99
C ASP A 100 -1.23 -2.25 11.80
N ARG A 101 -1.38 -2.37 13.12
CA ARG A 101 -1.55 -1.22 13.99
C ARG A 101 -0.18 -0.62 14.31
N ASP A 102 0.07 0.59 13.83
CA ASP A 102 1.29 1.34 14.05
C ASP A 102 1.07 2.41 15.13
N VAL A 103 1.78 2.29 16.27
CA VAL A 103 1.72 3.25 17.38
C VAL A 103 3.03 4.04 17.54
N THR A 104 3.89 4.03 16.52
CA THR A 104 5.16 4.75 16.54
C THR A 104 4.95 6.28 16.58
N PHE A 105 5.94 7.00 17.13
CA PHE A 105 5.93 8.46 17.25
C PHE A 105 4.72 9.06 17.99
N GLY A 106 4.06 8.28 18.86
CA GLY A 106 2.92 8.74 19.65
C GLY A 106 1.64 8.96 18.83
N MET A 107 1.61 8.51 17.57
CA MET A 107 0.44 8.57 16.70
C MET A 107 -0.12 7.16 16.49
N VAL A 108 -1.44 7.02 16.49
CA VAL A 108 -2.09 5.76 16.12
C VAL A 108 -2.40 5.81 14.63
N ARG A 109 -1.60 5.09 13.84
CA ARG A 109 -1.77 4.90 12.41
C ARG A 109 -2.03 3.43 12.11
N VAL A 110 -2.50 3.15 10.91
CA VAL A 110 -2.61 1.78 10.41
C VAL A 110 -1.66 1.65 9.23
N GLU A 111 -0.63 0.83 9.39
CA GLU A 111 0.28 0.45 8.32
C GLU A 111 -0.48 -0.45 7.33
N VAL A 112 -0.28 -0.20 6.05
CA VAL A 112 -0.78 -1.06 4.97
C VAL A 112 0.38 -1.80 4.32
N MET A 113 0.22 -3.11 4.19
CA MET A 113 1.17 -4.03 3.58
C MET A 113 0.50 -4.88 2.52
N CYS A 114 1.27 -5.42 1.58
CA CYS A 114 0.78 -6.43 0.66
C CYS A 114 0.47 -7.72 1.42
N ASN A 115 -0.77 -8.19 1.40
CA ASN A 115 -1.18 -9.36 2.16
C ASN A 115 -0.52 -10.67 1.65
N THR A 116 -0.17 -10.70 0.37
CA THR A 116 0.49 -11.84 -0.26
C THR A 116 1.96 -12.02 0.15
N CYS A 117 2.71 -10.95 0.35
CA CYS A 117 4.17 -11.05 0.53
C CYS A 117 4.73 -10.21 1.67
N ASP A 118 3.89 -9.56 2.46
CA ASP A 118 4.25 -8.62 3.55
C ASP A 118 5.15 -7.45 3.12
N ALA A 119 5.08 -7.04 1.85
CA ALA A 119 5.76 -5.83 1.42
C ALA A 119 5.08 -4.59 2.03
N HIS A 120 5.86 -3.72 2.66
CA HIS A 120 5.40 -2.43 3.16
C HIS A 120 4.95 -1.54 1.99
N LEU A 121 3.74 -0.98 2.12
CA LEU A 121 3.17 -0.08 1.12
C LEU A 121 3.13 1.34 1.65
N GLY A 122 2.63 1.55 2.87
CA GLY A 122 2.49 2.87 3.48
C GLY A 122 1.51 2.86 4.65
N HIS A 123 0.61 3.84 4.71
CA HIS A 123 -0.38 3.98 5.78
C HIS A 123 -1.76 4.35 5.25
N ILE A 124 -2.79 4.03 6.04
CA ILE A 124 -4.18 4.42 5.78
C ILE A 124 -4.71 5.39 6.85
N PHE A 125 -5.49 6.37 6.39
CA PHE A 125 -6.06 7.44 7.20
C PHE A 125 -7.58 7.60 6.94
N PRO A 126 -8.37 8.04 7.94
CA PRO A 126 -9.81 8.27 7.81
C PRO A 126 -10.16 9.68 7.30
N ASP A 127 -9.27 10.32 6.53
CA ASP A 127 -9.40 11.68 5.99
C ASP A 127 -9.53 11.70 4.46
N GLY A 128 -10.01 10.59 3.88
CA GLY A 128 -10.21 10.47 2.44
C GLY A 128 -11.53 11.07 1.96
N PRO A 129 -11.71 11.20 0.64
CA PRO A 129 -12.96 11.66 0.06
C PRO A 129 -14.09 10.63 0.23
N ALA A 130 -15.33 11.12 0.15
CA ALA A 130 -16.51 10.27 0.02
C ALA A 130 -16.41 9.38 -1.24
N PRO A 131 -17.04 8.18 -1.26
CA PRO A 131 -17.94 7.63 -0.23
C PRO A 131 -17.25 6.86 0.91
N SER A 132 -16.02 6.38 0.73
CA SER A 132 -15.35 5.55 1.75
C SER A 132 -14.82 6.35 2.95
N GLY A 133 -14.43 7.60 2.73
CA GLY A 133 -13.73 8.42 3.73
C GLY A 133 -12.30 7.93 4.02
N LEU A 134 -11.77 7.00 3.22
CA LEU A 134 -10.45 6.41 3.44
C LEU A 134 -9.42 6.96 2.46
N ARG A 135 -8.22 7.18 2.96
CA ARG A 135 -7.05 7.56 2.17
C ARG A 135 -5.92 6.58 2.42
N TYR A 136 -5.65 5.74 1.43
CA TYR A 136 -4.48 4.88 1.36
C TYR A 136 -3.33 5.70 0.81
N CYS A 137 -2.42 6.13 1.67
CA CYS A 137 -1.21 6.85 1.30
C CYS A 137 -0.07 5.83 1.12
N VAL A 138 0.32 5.59 -0.13
CA VAL A 138 1.21 4.48 -0.49
C VAL A 138 2.47 5.02 -1.17
N ASN A 139 3.63 4.46 -0.83
CA ASN A 139 4.89 4.79 -1.49
C ASN A 139 4.87 4.32 -2.95
N SER A 140 5.29 5.19 -3.87
CA SER A 140 5.44 4.89 -5.29
C SER A 140 6.38 3.71 -5.51
N GLU A 141 7.53 3.68 -4.82
CA GLU A 141 8.53 2.60 -4.98
C GLU A 141 8.07 1.24 -4.47
N SER A 142 6.97 1.17 -3.71
CA SER A 142 6.36 -0.11 -3.30
C SER A 142 5.43 -0.71 -4.35
N MET A 143 5.16 0.01 -5.44
CA MET A 143 4.22 -0.38 -6.48
C MET A 143 4.83 -0.25 -7.87
N VAL A 144 4.25 -1.00 -8.80
CA VAL A 144 4.49 -0.87 -10.23
C VAL A 144 3.14 -0.69 -10.94
N LEU A 145 3.08 0.26 -11.87
CA LEU A 145 1.89 0.46 -12.69
C LEU A 145 1.96 -0.44 -13.92
N ASP A 146 1.00 -1.34 -14.03
CA ASP A 146 0.76 -2.13 -15.24
C ASP A 146 -0.28 -1.41 -16.11
N LYS A 147 0.20 -0.80 -17.21
CA LYS A 147 -0.64 0.00 -18.12
C LYS A 147 -1.44 -0.93 -19.02
N LYS A 148 -2.73 -0.65 -19.18
CA LYS A 148 -3.61 -1.36 -20.11
C LYS A 148 -3.75 -0.61 -21.43
#